data_AF-A0AAD6I662-F1
#
_entry.id   AF-A0AAD6I662-F1
#
_cell.length_a   1.000
_cell.length_b   1.000
_cell.length_c   1.000
_cell.angle_alpha   90.00
_cell.angle_beta   90.00
_cell.angle_gamma   90.00
#
_symmetry.space_group_name_H-M   'P 1'
#
loop_
_entity.id
_entity.type
_entity.pdbx_description
1 polymer ?
#
loop_
_entity_poly.entity_id
_entity_poly.type
_entity_poly.pdbx_seq_one_letter_code
_entity_poly.pdbx_strand_id
1 'polypeptide(L)'
;MEALLSAVKEVKRADILEHIEVNVFSVISLYQATRPLLEKRQPPVPSAGYGASKSLLPWYSIRIDSEEVWLDAFVLNPGWVQTDMGNSGAKFYGFEWAPDTIEKSTAAWLM
;
A
#
# COMPACT_ATOMS: atom_id res chain seq x y z
N MET A 1 -9.54 -22.35 -10.17
CA MET A 1 -10.04 -21.45 -11.24
C MET A 1 -11.14 -20.52 -10.72
N GLU A 2 -12.07 -21.02 -9.88
CA GLU A 2 -13.08 -20.18 -9.20
C GLU A 2 -12.49 -19.03 -8.37
N ALA A 3 -11.47 -19.27 -7.54
CA ALA A 3 -10.82 -18.22 -6.73
C ALA A 3 -10.08 -17.15 -7.57
N LEU A 4 -9.70 -17.48 -8.82
CA LEU A 4 -8.98 -16.55 -9.70
C LEU A 4 -9.93 -15.54 -10.36
N LEU A 5 -11.22 -15.87 -10.44
CA LEU A 5 -12.26 -15.09 -11.15
C LEU A 5 -13.38 -14.61 -10.21
N SER A 6 -13.21 -14.76 -8.89
CA SER A 6 -14.21 -14.34 -7.91
C SER A 6 -14.27 -12.83 -7.77
N ALA A 7 -15.48 -12.28 -7.70
CA ALA A 7 -15.74 -10.89 -7.35
C ALA A 7 -15.20 -10.57 -5.94
N VAL A 8 -14.90 -9.29 -5.66
CA VAL A 8 -14.33 -8.87 -4.37
C VAL A 8 -15.30 -9.18 -3.23
N LYS A 9 -16.61 -9.09 -3.47
CA LYS A 9 -17.62 -9.43 -2.47
C LYS A 9 -17.72 -10.92 -2.12
N GLU A 10 -17.23 -11.80 -3.00
CA GLU A 10 -17.33 -13.26 -2.84
C GLU A 10 -16.00 -13.91 -2.41
N VAL A 11 -14.86 -13.24 -2.65
CA VAL A 11 -13.54 -13.82 -2.41
C VAL A 11 -13.25 -14.00 -0.92
N LYS A 12 -12.66 -15.12 -0.55
CA LYS A 12 -12.28 -15.37 0.84
C LYS A 12 -10.88 -14.83 1.10
N ARG A 13 -10.67 -14.32 2.32
CA ARG A 13 -9.35 -13.84 2.77
C ARG A 13 -8.25 -14.88 2.61
N ALA A 14 -8.54 -16.16 2.85
CA ALA A 14 -7.56 -17.24 2.70
C ALA A 14 -7.05 -17.34 1.26
N ASP A 15 -7.94 -17.23 0.27
CA ASP A 15 -7.60 -17.27 -1.15
C ASP A 15 -6.72 -16.07 -1.54
N ILE A 16 -7.04 -14.87 -1.02
CA ILE A 16 -6.20 -13.67 -1.19
C ILE A 16 -4.81 -13.87 -0.58
N LEU A 17 -4.73 -14.43 0.63
CA LEU A 17 -3.46 -14.64 1.33
C LEU A 17 -2.55 -15.60 0.56
N GLU A 18 -3.09 -16.68 0.00
CA GLU A 18 -2.32 -17.61 -0.84
C GLU A 18 -1.71 -16.90 -2.06
N HIS A 19 -2.50 -16.04 -2.72
CA HIS A 19 -2.01 -15.26 -3.84
C HIS A 19 -0.99 -14.19 -3.43
N ILE A 20 -1.16 -13.52 -2.29
CA ILE A 20 -0.16 -12.57 -1.77
C ILE A 20 1.14 -13.30 -1.42
N GLU A 21 1.06 -14.47 -0.80
CA GLU A 21 2.21 -15.29 -0.47
C GLU A 21 3.01 -15.62 -1.74
N VAL A 22 2.35 -16.16 -2.76
CA VAL A 22 3.03 -16.65 -3.96
C VAL A 22 3.38 -15.57 -4.98
N ASN A 23 2.61 -14.49 -5.10
CA ASN A 23 2.84 -13.45 -6.13
C ASN A 23 3.56 -12.21 -5.59
N VAL A 24 3.54 -12.00 -4.27
CA VAL A 24 4.15 -10.82 -3.64
C VAL A 24 5.31 -11.24 -2.73
N PHE A 25 5.06 -12.07 -1.73
CA PHE A 25 6.10 -12.42 -0.74
C PHE A 25 7.18 -13.33 -1.31
N SER A 26 6.85 -14.21 -2.25
CA SER A 26 7.86 -15.02 -2.96
C SER A 26 8.84 -14.14 -3.76
N VAL A 27 8.35 -13.08 -4.41
CA VAL A 27 9.15 -12.14 -5.19
C VAL A 27 10.05 -11.33 -4.26
N ILE A 28 9.53 -10.92 -3.09
CA ILE A 28 10.34 -10.26 -2.06
C ILE A 28 11.43 -11.21 -1.54
N SER A 29 11.10 -12.46 -1.24
CA SER A 29 12.04 -13.47 -0.78
C SER A 29 13.13 -13.74 -1.82
N LEU A 30 12.74 -13.85 -3.10
CA LEU A 30 13.68 -14.00 -4.23
C LEU A 30 14.57 -12.77 -4.37
N TYR A 31 14.01 -11.56 -4.30
CA TYR A 31 14.79 -10.32 -4.30
C TYR A 31 15.77 -10.29 -3.12
N GLN A 32 15.34 -10.64 -1.90
CA GLN A 32 16.22 -10.68 -0.72
C GLN A 32 17.37 -11.67 -0.92
N ALA A 33 17.08 -12.87 -1.45
CA ALA A 33 18.08 -13.90 -1.74
C ALA A 33 19.07 -13.49 -2.85
N THR A 34 18.59 -12.72 -3.84
CA THR A 34 19.39 -12.28 -5.00
C THR A 34 19.96 -10.87 -4.84
N ARG A 35 19.61 -10.15 -3.75
CA ARG A 35 20.00 -8.76 -3.48
C ARG A 35 21.50 -8.50 -3.60
N PRO A 36 22.41 -9.38 -3.13
CA PRO A 36 23.85 -9.15 -3.29
C PRO A 36 24.31 -9.08 -4.76
N LEU A 37 23.48 -9.54 -5.70
CA LEU A 37 23.79 -9.64 -7.14
C LEU A 37 23.14 -8.50 -7.96
N LEU A 38 22.31 -7.64 -7.36
CA LEU A 38 21.52 -6.62 -8.06
C LEU A 38 22.08 -5.20 -7.85
N GLU A 39 22.27 -4.44 -8.93
CA GLU A 39 22.67 -3.03 -8.89
C GLU A 39 21.54 -2.09 -8.42
N LYS A 40 21.90 -1.00 -7.72
CA LYS A 40 20.97 -0.05 -7.08
C LYS A 40 20.13 0.75 -8.10
N ARG A 41 18.84 0.42 -8.22
CA ARG A 41 17.83 1.27 -8.89
C ARG A 41 16.66 1.73 -8.02
N GLN A 42 16.52 1.22 -6.79
CA GLN A 42 15.43 1.61 -5.88
C GLN A 42 15.86 2.73 -4.92
N PRO A 43 14.99 3.74 -4.68
CA PRO A 43 15.18 4.71 -3.60
C PRO A 43 15.43 3.97 -2.27
N PRO A 44 16.36 4.44 -1.41
CA PRO A 44 16.79 3.73 -0.20
C PRO A 44 15.77 3.86 0.95
N VAL A 45 14.51 3.53 0.70
CA VAL A 45 13.41 3.62 1.66
C VAL A 45 12.98 2.19 2.04
N PRO A 46 13.42 1.65 3.19
CA PRO A 46 13.09 0.28 3.62
C PRO A 46 11.63 0.17 4.09
N SER A 47 10.69 0.14 3.14
CA SER A 47 9.24 0.08 3.40
C SER A 47 8.58 -1.09 2.67
N ALA A 48 9.23 -2.27 2.69
CA ALA A 48 8.80 -3.43 1.91
C ALA A 48 7.37 -3.89 2.27
N GLY A 49 7.05 -3.98 3.57
CA GLY A 49 5.71 -4.41 4.01
C GLY A 49 4.64 -3.33 3.80
N TYR A 50 4.91 -2.10 4.25
CA TYR A 50 3.94 -1.00 4.15
C TYR A 50 3.69 -0.60 2.70
N GLY A 51 4.74 -0.35 1.90
CA GLY A 51 4.62 0.00 0.48
C GLY A 51 3.89 -1.06 -0.34
N ALA A 52 4.23 -2.34 -0.16
CA ALA A 52 3.55 -3.43 -0.87
C ALA A 52 2.06 -3.56 -0.48
N SER A 53 1.72 -3.40 0.81
CA SER A 53 0.32 -3.43 1.23
C SER A 53 -0.50 -2.30 0.61
N LYS A 54 0.10 -1.11 0.41
CA LYS A 54 -0.57 0.05 -0.18
C LYS A 54 -0.68 -0.03 -1.71
N SER A 55 0.23 -0.73 -2.39
CA SER A 55 0.14 -0.92 -3.85
C SER A 55 -1.01 -1.84 -4.29
N LEU A 56 -1.55 -2.65 -3.39
CA LEU A 56 -2.72 -3.50 -3.67
C LEU A 56 -4.04 -2.71 -3.64
N LEU A 57 -4.10 -1.61 -2.88
CA LEU A 57 -5.34 -0.85 -2.68
C LEU A 57 -5.94 -0.27 -3.98
N PRO A 58 -5.17 0.29 -4.93
CA PRO A 58 -5.73 0.81 -6.18
C PRO A 58 -6.49 -0.23 -7.00
N TRP A 59 -5.97 -1.47 -7.06
CA TRP A 59 -6.65 -2.56 -7.75
C TRP A 59 -8.02 -2.82 -7.13
N TYR A 60 -8.08 -3.00 -5.81
CA TYR A 60 -9.33 -3.25 -5.11
C TYR A 60 -10.31 -2.09 -5.20
N SER A 61 -9.84 -0.84 -5.11
CA SER A 61 -10.70 0.34 -5.24
C SER A 61 -11.45 0.36 -6.57
N ILE A 62 -10.75 0.12 -7.69
CA ILE A 62 -11.37 0.06 -9.02
C ILE A 62 -12.38 -1.09 -9.12
N ARG A 63 -12.06 -2.24 -8.51
CA ARG A 63 -12.97 -3.39 -8.51
C ARG A 63 -14.25 -3.08 -7.73
N ILE A 64 -14.13 -2.53 -6.52
CA ILE A 64 -15.27 -2.16 -5.66
C ILE A 64 -16.16 -1.15 -6.38
N ASP A 65 -15.58 -0.08 -6.93
CA ASP A 65 -16.31 0.95 -7.68
C ASP A 65 -17.06 0.36 -8.89
N SER A 66 -16.42 -0.55 -9.64
CA SER A 66 -17.05 -1.20 -10.79
C SER A 66 -18.12 -2.23 -10.41
N GLU A 67 -17.99 -2.87 -9.25
CA GLU A 67 -18.87 -3.96 -8.80
C GLU A 67 -20.10 -3.41 -8.07
N GLU A 68 -20.00 -2.24 -7.42
CA GLU A 68 -21.07 -1.62 -6.64
C GLU A 68 -21.42 -0.23 -7.20
N VAL A 69 -22.23 -0.19 -8.25
CA VAL A 69 -22.60 1.05 -8.99
C VAL A 69 -23.28 2.15 -8.14
N TRP A 70 -23.66 1.84 -6.90
CA TRP A 70 -24.25 2.79 -5.95
C TRP A 70 -23.21 3.40 -4.99
N LEU A 71 -21.97 2.92 -5.02
CA LEU A 71 -20.90 3.25 -4.09
C LEU A 71 -19.68 3.77 -4.85
N ASP A 72 -19.34 5.04 -4.62
CA ASP A 72 -18.08 5.61 -5.12
C ASP A 72 -16.91 5.13 -4.26
N ALA A 73 -15.94 4.42 -4.85
CA ALA A 73 -14.76 3.90 -4.14
C ALA A 73 -13.45 4.45 -4.69
N PHE A 74 -12.71 5.19 -3.86
CA PHE A 74 -11.45 5.82 -4.23
C PHE A 74 -10.34 5.60 -3.19
N VAL A 75 -9.09 5.67 -3.64
CA VAL A 75 -7.91 5.58 -2.78
C VAL A 75 -7.44 6.98 -2.37
N LEU A 76 -7.23 7.16 -1.07
CA LEU A 76 -6.71 8.40 -0.50
C LEU A 76 -5.24 8.26 -0.10
N ASN A 77 -4.44 9.27 -0.45
CA ASN A 77 -3.08 9.43 0.05
C ASN A 77 -2.99 10.71 0.91
N PRO A 78 -3.05 10.61 2.25
CA PRO A 78 -3.09 11.78 3.15
C PRO A 78 -1.82 12.63 3.14
N GLY A 79 -0.76 12.20 2.43
CA GLY A 79 0.55 12.85 2.47
C GLY A 79 1.40 12.34 3.63
N TRP A 80 2.49 13.05 3.94
CA TRP A 80 3.35 12.70 5.07
C TRP A 80 2.98 13.59 6.26
N VAL A 81 2.00 13.10 7.01
CA VAL A 81 1.27 13.89 8.01
C VAL A 81 1.90 13.78 9.40
N GLN A 82 1.83 14.86 10.19
CA GLN A 82 2.28 14.98 11.59
C GLN A 82 1.44 14.16 12.58
N THR A 83 1.32 12.87 12.32
CA THR A 83 0.74 11.85 13.19
C THR A 83 1.85 11.11 13.93
N ASP A 84 1.52 10.27 14.92
CA ASP A 84 2.51 9.43 15.59
C ASP A 84 3.32 8.58 14.60
N MET A 85 2.65 7.98 13.61
CA MET A 85 3.29 7.19 12.55
C MET A 85 4.16 8.05 11.63
N GLY A 86 3.64 9.17 11.14
CA GLY A 86 4.37 10.03 10.22
C GLY A 86 5.59 10.68 10.87
N ASN A 87 5.47 11.15 12.12
CA ASN A 87 6.57 11.73 12.89
C ASN A 87 7.60 10.67 13.32
N SER A 88 7.18 9.44 13.60
CA SER A 88 8.11 8.32 13.82
C SER A 88 8.95 8.05 12.58
N GLY A 89 8.32 8.05 11.39
CA GLY A 89 9.03 7.98 10.11
C GLY A 89 9.97 9.18 9.90
N ALA A 90 9.51 10.40 10.22
CA ALA A 90 10.31 11.63 10.09
C ALA A 90 11.60 11.54 10.90
N LYS A 91 11.51 11.14 12.17
CA LYS A 91 12.66 10.93 13.05
C LYS A 91 13.62 9.87 12.52
N PHE A 92 13.10 8.76 11.99
CA PHE A 92 13.93 7.72 11.37
C PHE A 92 14.76 8.27 10.19
N TYR A 93 14.21 9.21 9.42
CA TYR A 93 14.88 9.85 8.29
C TYR A 93 15.63 11.14 8.67
N GLY A 94 15.76 11.46 9.97
CA GLY A 94 16.52 12.63 10.44
C GLY A 94 15.76 13.96 10.41
N PHE A 95 14.45 13.93 10.23
CA PHE A 95 13.57 15.09 10.33
C PHE A 95 12.95 15.19 11.72
N GLU A 96 12.68 16.41 12.19
CA GLU A 96 12.02 16.64 13.48
C GLU A 96 10.52 16.27 13.42
N TRP A 97 9.87 16.67 12.31
CA TRP A 97 8.44 16.50 12.07
C TRP A 97 8.18 16.08 10.63
N ALA A 98 7.08 15.39 10.41
CA ALA A 98 6.55 15.18 9.07
C ALA A 98 6.15 16.56 8.45
N PRO A 99 6.25 16.72 7.12
CA PRO A 99 6.09 18.01 6.46
C PRO A 99 4.64 18.54 6.43
N ASP A 100 3.63 17.68 6.51
CA ASP A 100 2.23 18.08 6.41
C ASP A 100 1.56 18.10 7.79
N THR A 101 0.92 19.21 8.17
CA THR A 101 0.10 19.25 9.38
C THR A 101 -1.18 18.44 9.20
N ILE A 102 -1.80 18.02 10.31
CA ILE A 102 -3.09 17.31 10.27
C ILE A 102 -4.14 18.18 9.57
N GLU A 103 -4.20 19.47 9.92
CA GLU A 103 -5.17 20.41 9.36
C GLU A 103 -5.01 20.56 7.84
N LYS A 104 -3.76 20.67 7.36
CA LYS A 104 -3.45 20.75 5.93
C LYS A 104 -3.92 19.49 5.21
N SER A 105 -3.59 18.32 5.77
CA SER A 105 -4.03 17.03 5.23
C SER A 105 -5.55 16.95 5.16
N THR A 106 -6.27 17.25 6.25
CA THR A 106 -7.73 17.11 6.28
C THR A 106 -8.46 18.13 5.43
N ALA A 107 -7.97 19.37 5.34
CA ALA A 107 -8.60 20.42 4.57
C ALA A 107 -8.48 20.20 3.05
N ALA A 108 -7.38 19.59 2.59
CA ALA A 108 -7.17 19.31 1.17
C ALA A 108 -8.20 18.32 0.57
N TRP A 109 -8.90 17.56 1.40
CA TRP A 109 -9.94 16.61 0.96
C TRP A 109 -11.35 17.19 0.92
N LEU A 110 -11.57 18.37 1.50
CA LEU A 110 -12.90 19.00 1.61
C LEU A 110 -13.16 20.06 0.51
N MET A 111 -12.25 20.21 -0.44
CA MET A 111 -12.35 21.10 -1.61
C MET A 111 -12.39 20.29 -2.90
#